data_AF-A0A2T3P8L8-F1
#
_entry.id   AF-A0A2T3P8L8-F1
#
_cell.length_a   1.000
_cell.length_b   1.000
_cell.length_c   1.000
_cell.angle_alpha   90.00
_cell.angle_beta   90.00
_cell.angle_gamma   90.00
#
_symmetry.space_group_name_H-M   'P 1'
#
loop_
_entity.id
_entity.type
_entity.pdbx_description
1 polymer ?
#
loop_
_entity_poly.entity_id
_entity_poly.type
_entity_poly.pdbx_seq_one_letter_code
_entity_poly.pdbx_strand_id
1 'polypeptide(L)'
;MFPKATTLLTLCAGLAFNTQAETLTVSGSTSASHIVEVLAETYSAQNQGNQIAVQGIGSSAGITAVQKGAAKLGMSSRYLSDEEIKTELKSVTFAHDGIALVVNKNNPVQNLTKTQVSQIYHGEITNWNQVNGPDKKIAVVSRENASGSRFSFEDFMELTKDIKGIRVSDINPQAIVVNTNGMVKSLVSGNQHAIGYVSLGSIDQSIKALDFEGVSPTLDNLESGEYKISRPFLMLYKDKTLKADKTAKNFVDYIVSPQGQSIIDEQGYLASKIQ
;
A
#
# COMPACT_ATOMS: atom_id res chain seq x y z
N MET A 1 82.18 -24.45 -3.82
CA MET A 1 81.98 -23.12 -3.22
C MET A 1 80.59 -22.64 -3.62
N PHE A 2 79.66 -22.68 -2.66
CA PHE A 2 78.26 -22.22 -2.58
C PHE A 2 77.20 -22.60 -3.66
N PRO A 3 76.05 -23.18 -3.24
CA PRO A 3 74.94 -23.49 -4.14
C PRO A 3 74.04 -22.27 -4.36
N LYS A 4 73.41 -22.20 -5.54
CA LYS A 4 72.36 -21.21 -5.88
C LYS A 4 71.06 -21.60 -5.18
N ALA A 5 70.57 -20.74 -4.28
CA ALA A 5 69.22 -20.82 -3.73
C ALA A 5 68.29 -19.95 -4.58
N THR A 6 67.35 -20.57 -5.29
CA THR A 6 66.28 -19.89 -6.02
C THR A 6 65.09 -19.76 -5.08
N THR A 7 64.89 -18.57 -4.50
CA THR A 7 63.70 -18.27 -3.69
C THR A 7 62.53 -17.95 -4.63
N LEU A 8 61.54 -18.85 -4.67
CA LEU A 8 60.28 -18.65 -5.36
C LEU A 8 59.36 -17.81 -4.45
N LEU A 9 59.13 -16.55 -4.81
CA LEU A 9 58.20 -15.65 -4.12
C LEU A 9 56.79 -15.89 -4.67
N THR A 10 56.00 -16.73 -4.01
CA THR A 10 54.60 -16.97 -4.39
C THR A 10 53.75 -15.77 -3.95
N LEU A 11 53.41 -14.90 -4.90
CA LEU A 11 52.48 -13.79 -4.70
C LEU A 11 51.05 -14.36 -4.63
N CYS A 12 50.53 -14.60 -3.44
CA CYS A 12 49.10 -14.83 -3.23
C CYS A 12 48.34 -13.53 -3.50
N ALA A 13 47.94 -13.32 -4.76
CA ALA A 13 46.94 -12.32 -5.11
C ALA A 13 45.60 -12.79 -4.52
N GLY A 14 45.25 -12.26 -3.34
CA GLY A 14 43.92 -12.42 -2.78
C GLY A 14 42.92 -11.81 -3.75
N LEU A 15 42.16 -12.66 -4.44
CA LEU A 15 40.97 -12.25 -5.18
C LEU A 15 39.96 -11.76 -4.14
N ALA A 16 39.93 -10.44 -3.92
CA ALA A 16 38.82 -9.79 -3.27
C ALA A 16 37.62 -9.94 -4.22
N PHE A 17 36.79 -10.95 -3.96
CA PHE A 17 35.45 -11.01 -4.53
C PHE A 17 34.69 -9.79 -3.98
N ASN A 18 34.63 -8.71 -4.75
CA ASN A 18 33.61 -7.70 -4.56
C ASN A 18 32.29 -8.40 -4.87
N THR A 19 31.64 -8.94 -3.85
CA THR A 19 30.24 -9.36 -3.92
C THR A 19 29.44 -8.10 -4.23
N GLN A 20 29.07 -7.94 -5.51
CA GLN A 20 28.14 -6.92 -5.92
C GLN A 20 26.83 -7.19 -5.20
N ALA A 21 26.45 -6.31 -4.28
CA ALA A 21 25.20 -6.41 -3.53
C ALA A 21 24.02 -6.42 -4.52
N GLU A 22 23.39 -7.57 -4.72
CA GLU A 22 22.16 -7.67 -5.52
C GLU A 22 21.06 -6.87 -4.78
N THR A 23 20.52 -5.84 -5.43
CA THR A 23 19.45 -5.04 -4.85
C THR A 23 18.13 -5.81 -4.93
N LEU A 24 17.50 -6.06 -3.78
CA LEU A 24 16.19 -6.68 -3.71
C LEU A 24 15.12 -5.66 -4.13
N THR A 25 14.34 -5.97 -5.16
CA THR A 25 13.24 -5.11 -5.61
C THR A 25 11.91 -5.52 -4.98
N VAL A 26 11.19 -4.55 -4.42
CA VAL A 26 9.82 -4.72 -3.90
C VAL A 26 8.89 -3.73 -4.62
N SER A 27 7.93 -4.24 -5.38
CA SER A 27 7.06 -3.38 -6.23
C SER A 27 5.57 -3.60 -5.97
N GLY A 28 4.77 -2.54 -5.92
CA GLY A 28 3.31 -2.68 -5.89
C GLY A 28 2.55 -1.51 -5.27
N SER A 29 1.65 -1.79 -4.32
CA SER A 29 0.74 -0.82 -3.72
C SER A 29 1.41 0.49 -3.28
N THR A 30 0.88 1.60 -3.79
CA THR A 30 1.27 2.96 -3.37
C THR A 30 0.81 3.33 -1.97
N SER A 31 -0.13 2.58 -1.39
CA SER A 31 -0.57 2.79 -0.01
C SER A 31 0.33 2.05 1.00
N ALA A 32 0.90 0.91 0.59
CA ALA A 32 1.83 0.15 1.41
C ALA A 32 3.29 0.60 1.25
N SER A 33 3.64 1.31 0.17
CA SER A 33 5.04 1.63 -0.14
C SER A 33 5.72 2.44 0.96
N HIS A 34 5.02 3.40 1.58
CA HIS A 34 5.62 4.24 2.62
C HIS A 34 6.11 3.42 3.83
N ILE A 35 5.26 2.55 4.38
CA ILE A 35 5.67 1.69 5.50
C ILE A 35 6.72 0.66 5.08
N VAL A 36 6.63 0.13 3.85
CA VAL A 36 7.67 -0.79 3.34
C VAL A 36 9.01 -0.08 3.13
N GLU A 37 9.03 1.20 2.74
CA GLU A 37 10.24 2.03 2.66
C GLU A 37 10.88 2.20 4.04
N VAL A 38 10.11 2.57 5.06
CA VAL A 38 10.61 2.71 6.44
C VAL A 38 11.19 1.38 6.97
N LEU A 39 10.49 0.27 6.71
CA LEU A 39 10.94 -1.07 7.10
C LEU A 39 12.21 -1.47 6.32
N ALA A 40 12.28 -1.17 5.03
CA ALA A 40 13.43 -1.44 4.17
C ALA A 40 14.67 -0.66 4.64
N GLU A 41 14.54 0.65 4.89
CA GLU A 41 15.61 1.50 5.38
C GLU A 41 16.16 1.00 6.73
N THR A 42 15.26 0.69 7.66
CA THR A 42 15.64 0.17 8.99
C THR A 42 16.35 -1.18 8.89
N TYR A 43 15.83 -2.09 8.06
CA TYR A 43 16.43 -3.40 7.82
C TYR A 43 17.82 -3.26 7.18
N SER A 44 17.96 -2.43 6.15
CA SER A 44 19.22 -2.19 5.43
C SER A 44 20.29 -1.56 6.33
N ALA A 45 19.91 -0.68 7.27
CA ALA A 45 20.83 -0.10 8.25
C ALA A 45 21.41 -1.16 9.20
N GLN A 46 20.64 -2.20 9.52
CA GLN A 46 21.04 -3.29 10.41
C GLN A 46 21.79 -4.43 9.69
N ASN A 47 21.64 -4.52 8.36
CA ASN A 47 22.17 -5.62 7.55
C ASN A 47 23.03 -5.08 6.40
N GLN A 48 24.26 -4.65 6.72
CA GLN A 48 25.20 -4.08 5.77
C GLN A 48 25.34 -4.95 4.50
N GLY A 49 25.06 -4.37 3.33
CA GLY A 49 25.13 -5.05 2.03
C GLY A 49 23.79 -5.49 1.44
N ASN A 50 22.68 -5.46 2.20
CA ASN A 50 21.35 -5.77 1.69
C ASN A 50 20.57 -4.49 1.36
N GLN A 51 20.60 -4.06 0.10
CA GLN A 51 19.82 -2.91 -0.37
C GLN A 51 18.44 -3.37 -0.85
N ILE A 52 17.40 -2.66 -0.43
CA ILE A 52 16.02 -2.94 -0.81
C ILE A 52 15.44 -1.71 -1.52
N ALA A 53 15.08 -1.88 -2.79
CA ALA A 53 14.47 -0.84 -3.59
C ALA A 53 12.95 -1.02 -3.62
N VAL A 54 12.23 -0.04 -3.07
CA VAL A 54 10.77 -0.04 -2.98
C VAL A 54 10.16 0.81 -4.09
N GLN A 55 9.12 0.31 -4.76
CA GLN A 55 8.45 1.00 -5.86
C GLN A 55 6.92 0.94 -5.73
N GLY A 56 6.30 2.11 -5.53
CA GLY A 56 4.85 2.28 -5.52
C GLY A 56 4.28 2.43 -6.94
N ILE A 57 3.86 1.33 -7.56
CA ILE A 57 3.30 1.28 -8.93
C ILE A 57 1.82 0.85 -9.00
N GLY A 58 1.18 0.59 -7.86
CA GLY A 58 -0.18 0.06 -7.75
C GLY A 58 -0.21 -1.45 -7.46
N SER A 59 -1.24 -1.91 -6.75
CA SER A 59 -1.34 -3.30 -6.25
C SER A 59 -1.39 -4.31 -7.40
N SER A 60 -2.24 -4.06 -8.41
CA SER A 60 -2.37 -4.98 -9.56
C SER A 60 -1.07 -5.07 -10.39
N ALA A 61 -0.34 -3.97 -10.49
CA ALA A 61 0.97 -3.96 -11.15
C ALA A 61 2.03 -4.72 -10.33
N GLY A 62 2.04 -4.59 -8.99
CA GLY A 62 2.91 -5.36 -8.10
C GLY A 62 2.65 -6.86 -8.14
N ILE A 63 1.37 -7.27 -8.12
CA ILE A 63 0.96 -8.69 -8.28
C ILE A 63 1.48 -9.24 -9.61
N THR A 64 1.26 -8.50 -10.70
CA THR A 64 1.73 -8.88 -12.04
C THR A 64 3.25 -8.98 -12.10
N ALA A 65 3.97 -8.05 -11.46
CA ALA A 65 5.43 -8.03 -11.45
C ALA A 65 6.02 -9.29 -10.81
N VAL A 66 5.49 -9.74 -9.67
CA VAL A 66 5.94 -10.99 -9.03
C VAL A 66 5.53 -12.21 -9.84
N GLN A 67 4.30 -12.24 -10.36
CA GLN A 67 3.83 -13.33 -11.21
C GLN A 67 4.71 -13.53 -12.45
N LYS A 68 5.14 -12.44 -13.10
CA LYS A 68 6.02 -12.47 -14.27
C LYS A 68 7.51 -12.55 -13.93
N GLY A 69 7.88 -12.48 -12.64
CA GLY A 69 9.27 -12.51 -12.19
C GLY A 69 10.05 -11.22 -12.45
N ALA A 70 9.37 -10.12 -12.76
CA ALA A 70 9.97 -8.80 -12.92
C ALA A 70 10.36 -8.14 -11.58
N ALA A 71 9.72 -8.55 -10.48
CA ALA A 71 10.09 -8.20 -9.12
C ALA A 71 10.23 -9.47 -8.27
N LYS A 72 11.19 -9.47 -7.34
CA LYS A 72 11.41 -10.59 -6.39
C LYS A 72 10.30 -10.66 -5.35
N LEU A 73 9.94 -9.52 -4.79
CA LEU A 73 8.83 -9.33 -3.87
C LEU A 73 7.84 -8.31 -4.44
N GLY A 74 6.60 -8.41 -4.02
CA GLY A 74 5.56 -7.45 -4.37
C GLY A 74 4.79 -7.00 -3.15
N MET A 75 4.06 -5.90 -3.25
CA MET A 75 3.17 -5.46 -2.18
C MET A 75 1.77 -5.19 -2.72
N SER A 76 0.74 -5.60 -1.98
CA SER A 76 -0.66 -5.36 -2.34
C SER A 76 -1.43 -4.79 -1.16
N SER A 77 -2.31 -3.85 -1.44
CA SER A 77 -3.29 -3.34 -0.46
C SER A 77 -4.70 -3.88 -0.72
N ARG A 78 -4.80 -5.09 -1.25
CA ARG A 78 -6.04 -5.87 -1.42
C ARG A 78 -5.69 -7.35 -1.37
N TYR A 79 -6.66 -8.18 -1.05
CA TYR A 79 -6.52 -9.62 -1.21
C TYR A 79 -6.27 -9.99 -2.68
N LEU A 80 -5.59 -11.11 -2.88
CA LEU A 80 -5.45 -11.73 -4.19
C LEU A 80 -6.82 -12.25 -4.64
N SER A 81 -7.11 -12.15 -5.94
CA SER A 81 -8.28 -12.80 -6.53
C SER A 81 -8.12 -14.33 -6.57
N ASP A 82 -9.21 -15.07 -6.73
CA ASP A 82 -9.16 -16.53 -6.88
C ASP A 82 -8.27 -16.99 -8.05
N GLU A 83 -8.20 -16.19 -9.12
CA GLU A 83 -7.32 -16.46 -10.25
C GLU A 83 -5.85 -16.23 -9.90
N GLU A 84 -5.55 -15.17 -9.13
CA GLU A 84 -4.20 -14.86 -8.68
C GLU A 84 -3.69 -15.90 -7.66
N ILE A 85 -4.57 -16.42 -6.79
CA ILE A 85 -4.26 -17.47 -5.79
C ILE A 85 -3.93 -18.81 -6.46
N LYS A 86 -4.54 -19.13 -7.61
CA LYS A 86 -4.25 -20.38 -8.36
C LYS A 86 -2.85 -20.42 -8.98
N THR A 87 -2.09 -19.33 -8.89
CA THR A 87 -0.71 -19.26 -9.37
C THR A 87 0.30 -19.73 -8.30
N GLU A 88 1.61 -19.64 -8.59
CA GLU A 88 2.66 -19.86 -7.57
C GLU A 88 2.79 -18.70 -6.56
N LEU A 89 1.94 -17.68 -6.68
CA LEU A 89 1.98 -16.48 -5.86
C LEU A 89 1.42 -16.78 -4.47
N LYS A 90 2.19 -16.40 -3.45
CA LYS A 90 1.79 -16.43 -2.05
C LYS A 90 1.87 -15.03 -1.45
N SER A 91 1.21 -14.87 -0.32
CA SER A 91 1.20 -13.61 0.42
C SER A 91 1.29 -13.86 1.92
N VAL A 92 1.90 -12.92 2.63
CA VAL A 92 1.75 -12.76 4.08
C VAL A 92 1.15 -11.40 4.37
N THR A 93 0.16 -11.35 5.26
CA THR A 93 -0.40 -10.09 5.76
C THR A 93 0.54 -9.53 6.82
N PHE A 94 1.02 -8.31 6.62
CA PHE A 94 1.92 -7.66 7.58
C PHE A 94 1.29 -6.49 8.32
N ALA A 95 0.21 -5.91 7.79
CA ALA A 95 -0.55 -4.85 8.45
C ALA A 95 -2.00 -4.82 7.93
N HIS A 96 -2.87 -4.14 8.68
CA HIS A 96 -4.17 -3.66 8.24
C HIS A 96 -4.17 -2.13 8.21
N ASP A 97 -4.83 -1.58 7.20
CA ASP A 97 -4.91 -0.14 6.97
C ASP A 97 -6.37 0.27 6.81
N GLY A 98 -6.73 1.38 7.45
CA GLY A 98 -8.03 2.02 7.27
C GLY A 98 -8.10 2.78 5.95
N ILE A 99 -9.28 2.87 5.35
CA ILE A 99 -9.55 3.76 4.22
C ILE A 99 -10.40 4.92 4.71
N ALA A 100 -9.79 6.09 4.87
CA ALA A 100 -10.49 7.26 5.36
C ALA A 100 -11.07 8.07 4.21
N LEU A 101 -12.33 8.49 4.35
CA LEU A 101 -12.92 9.55 3.55
C LEU A 101 -12.34 10.87 3.98
N VAL A 102 -11.91 11.69 3.02
CA VAL A 102 -11.23 12.94 3.30
C VAL A 102 -11.80 14.07 2.47
N VAL A 103 -11.92 15.22 3.11
CA VAL A 103 -12.36 16.48 2.52
C VAL A 103 -11.35 17.57 2.85
N ASN A 104 -11.54 18.72 2.23
CA ASN A 104 -10.81 19.92 2.62
C ASN A 104 -11.09 20.27 4.10
N LYS A 105 -10.09 20.81 4.79
CA LYS A 105 -10.24 21.24 6.19
C LYS A 105 -11.39 22.23 6.43
N ASN A 106 -11.67 23.08 5.45
CA ASN A 106 -12.71 24.09 5.56
C ASN A 106 -14.10 23.58 5.16
N ASN A 107 -14.22 22.33 4.71
CA ASN A 107 -15.52 21.74 4.44
C ASN A 107 -16.22 21.47 5.79
N PRO A 108 -17.47 21.92 6.01
CA PRO A 108 -18.13 21.78 7.31
C PRO A 108 -18.70 20.38 7.59
N VAL A 109 -18.85 19.52 6.58
CA VAL A 109 -19.39 18.16 6.75
C VAL A 109 -18.46 17.35 7.65
N GLN A 110 -19.00 16.64 8.63
CA GLN A 110 -18.22 15.86 9.59
C GLN A 110 -18.39 14.35 9.42
N ASN A 111 -19.56 13.91 8.98
CA ASN A 111 -19.92 12.50 8.89
C ASN A 111 -20.67 12.20 7.59
N LEU A 112 -20.44 11.01 7.03
CA LEU A 112 -21.24 10.45 5.94
C LEU A 112 -21.61 8.99 6.23
N THR A 113 -22.79 8.57 5.78
CA THR A 113 -23.19 7.15 5.78
C THR A 113 -22.67 6.44 4.53
N LYS A 114 -22.60 5.10 4.57
CA LYS A 114 -22.29 4.24 3.42
C LYS A 114 -23.17 4.59 2.22
N THR A 115 -24.47 4.75 2.45
CA THR A 115 -25.43 5.11 1.39
C THR A 115 -25.07 6.46 0.78
N GLN A 116 -24.82 7.49 1.60
CA GLN A 116 -24.47 8.81 1.08
C GLN A 116 -23.17 8.78 0.28
N VAL A 117 -22.16 8.07 0.76
CA VAL A 117 -20.88 7.92 0.05
C VAL A 117 -21.09 7.20 -1.28
N SER A 118 -21.81 6.08 -1.28
CA SER A 118 -22.14 5.34 -2.49
C SER A 118 -22.84 6.24 -3.52
N GLN A 119 -23.86 6.98 -3.09
CA GLN A 119 -24.61 7.92 -3.95
C GLN A 119 -23.76 9.09 -4.46
N ILE A 120 -22.83 9.62 -3.65
CA ILE A 120 -21.86 10.64 -4.09
C ILE A 120 -20.99 10.07 -5.22
N TYR A 121 -20.44 8.86 -5.03
CA TYR A 121 -19.54 8.26 -6.01
C TYR A 121 -20.25 7.73 -7.25
N HIS A 122 -21.54 7.36 -7.18
CA HIS A 122 -22.39 7.10 -8.36
C HIS A 122 -22.83 8.39 -9.08
N GLY A 123 -22.76 9.54 -8.42
CA GLY A 123 -23.19 10.83 -8.98
C GLY A 123 -24.67 11.15 -8.81
N GLU A 124 -25.36 10.48 -7.90
CA GLU A 124 -26.74 10.78 -7.53
C GLU A 124 -26.80 11.97 -6.55
N ILE A 125 -25.88 12.01 -5.60
CA ILE A 125 -25.61 13.17 -4.77
C ILE A 125 -24.49 13.97 -5.42
N THR A 126 -24.80 15.18 -5.86
CA THR A 126 -23.87 16.04 -6.60
C THR A 126 -23.60 17.38 -5.91
N ASN A 127 -24.34 17.69 -4.84
CA ASN A 127 -24.21 18.92 -4.08
C ASN A 127 -24.12 18.62 -2.58
N TRP A 128 -23.23 19.30 -1.88
CA TRP A 128 -23.01 19.15 -0.45
C TRP A 128 -24.26 19.47 0.39
N ASN A 129 -25.18 20.32 -0.08
CA ASN A 129 -26.43 20.61 0.64
C ASN A 129 -27.38 19.40 0.75
N GLN A 130 -27.20 18.37 -0.09
CA GLN A 130 -27.95 17.11 0.00
C GLN A 130 -27.47 16.24 1.17
N VAL A 131 -26.33 16.59 1.78
CA VAL A 131 -25.70 15.87 2.91
C VAL A 131 -25.28 16.83 4.03
N ASN A 132 -26.12 17.81 4.34
CA ASN A 132 -25.93 18.80 5.42
C ASN A 132 -24.68 19.68 5.28
N GLY A 133 -24.18 19.88 4.07
CA GLY A 133 -23.09 20.78 3.74
C GLY A 133 -23.55 22.07 3.04
N PRO A 134 -22.61 22.89 2.53
CA PRO A 134 -22.93 24.12 1.83
C PRO A 134 -23.59 23.85 0.47
N ASP A 135 -24.32 24.81 -0.08
CA ASP A 135 -24.85 24.73 -1.45
C ASP A 135 -23.73 24.91 -2.48
N LYS A 136 -22.99 23.82 -2.70
CA LYS A 136 -21.80 23.74 -3.57
C LYS A 136 -21.71 22.35 -4.18
N LYS A 137 -21.39 22.31 -5.47
CA LYS A 137 -21.14 21.07 -6.21
C LYS A 137 -19.98 20.29 -5.60
N ILE A 138 -20.13 18.98 -5.49
CA ILE A 138 -19.11 18.05 -4.99
C ILE A 138 -18.11 17.75 -6.10
N ALA A 139 -16.82 17.90 -5.82
CA ALA A 139 -15.74 17.42 -6.68
C ALA A 139 -15.27 16.04 -6.19
N VAL A 140 -15.75 14.98 -6.82
CA VAL A 140 -15.40 13.60 -6.42
C VAL A 140 -14.02 13.24 -6.99
N VAL A 141 -13.14 12.78 -6.12
CA VAL A 141 -11.80 12.29 -6.47
C VAL A 141 -11.75 10.79 -6.20
N SER A 142 -11.35 10.02 -7.21
CA SER A 142 -11.11 8.59 -7.11
C SER A 142 -9.67 8.25 -7.53
N ARG A 143 -9.32 6.98 -7.40
CA ARG A 143 -7.99 6.46 -7.72
C ARG A 143 -7.99 5.71 -9.06
N GLU A 144 -6.82 5.49 -9.62
CA GLU A 144 -6.67 4.70 -10.85
C GLU A 144 -7.00 3.20 -10.64
N ASN A 145 -7.26 2.45 -11.72
CA ASN A 145 -7.80 1.07 -11.68
C ASN A 145 -6.89 0.03 -10.98
N ALA A 146 -5.56 0.18 -11.03
CA ALA A 146 -4.58 -0.66 -10.35
C ALA A 146 -4.42 -0.34 -8.85
N SER A 147 -5.18 0.64 -8.32
CA SER A 147 -5.14 1.03 -6.93
C SER A 147 -5.84 0.00 -6.05
N GLY A 148 -5.12 -0.61 -5.11
CA GLY A 148 -5.76 -1.46 -4.11
C GLY A 148 -6.69 -0.66 -3.19
N SER A 149 -6.41 0.62 -2.96
CA SER A 149 -7.34 1.51 -2.25
C SER A 149 -8.66 1.65 -2.98
N ARG A 150 -8.63 1.82 -4.31
CA ARG A 150 -9.85 1.83 -5.12
C ARG A 150 -10.59 0.51 -5.03
N PHE A 151 -9.87 -0.59 -5.24
CA PHE A 151 -10.48 -1.91 -5.23
C PHE A 151 -11.26 -2.17 -3.93
N SER A 152 -10.62 -1.97 -2.78
CA SER A 152 -11.27 -2.15 -1.48
C SER A 152 -12.37 -1.13 -1.20
N PHE A 153 -12.19 0.13 -1.64
CA PHE A 153 -13.21 1.15 -1.47
C PHE A 153 -14.46 0.87 -2.32
N GLU A 154 -14.28 0.49 -3.59
CA GLU A 154 -15.39 0.13 -4.49
C GLU A 154 -16.13 -1.11 -4.01
N ASP A 155 -15.40 -2.11 -3.50
CA ASP A 155 -16.03 -3.31 -2.93
C ASP A 155 -16.85 -2.96 -1.68
N PHE A 156 -16.27 -2.18 -0.75
CA PHE A 156 -16.95 -1.80 0.48
C PHE A 156 -18.17 -0.89 0.24
N MET A 157 -18.06 0.04 -0.71
CA MET A 157 -19.11 1.01 -1.05
C MET A 157 -20.09 0.51 -2.12
N GLU A 158 -19.93 -0.73 -2.59
CA GLU A 158 -20.75 -1.36 -3.63
C GLU A 158 -20.72 -0.59 -4.98
N LEU A 159 -19.59 0.04 -5.29
CA LEU A 159 -19.38 0.88 -6.48
C LEU A 159 -18.90 0.06 -7.69
N THR A 160 -19.45 -1.14 -7.86
CA THR A 160 -19.12 -2.02 -8.99
C THR A 160 -20.37 -2.69 -9.53
N LYS A 161 -20.32 -3.09 -10.80
CA LYS A 161 -21.36 -3.87 -11.45
C LYS A 161 -20.76 -4.99 -12.28
N ASP A 162 -21.56 -6.03 -12.50
CA ASP A 162 -21.20 -7.10 -13.42
C ASP A 162 -21.66 -6.72 -14.84
N ILE A 163 -20.74 -6.81 -15.80
CA ILE A 163 -21.05 -6.75 -17.22
C ILE A 163 -20.50 -8.01 -17.88
N LYS A 164 -21.39 -8.96 -18.19
CA LYS A 164 -21.05 -10.22 -18.88
C LYS A 164 -20.01 -11.05 -18.11
N GLY A 165 -20.15 -11.14 -16.79
CA GLY A 165 -19.22 -11.87 -15.91
C GLY A 165 -17.93 -11.10 -15.61
N ILE A 166 -17.82 -9.85 -16.06
CA ILE A 166 -16.68 -8.98 -15.77
C ILE A 166 -17.13 -7.93 -14.77
N ARG A 167 -16.53 -7.96 -13.59
CA ARG A 167 -16.70 -6.90 -12.59
C ARG A 167 -16.03 -5.63 -13.08
N VAL A 168 -16.80 -4.56 -13.22
CA VAL A 168 -16.32 -3.23 -13.61
C VAL A 168 -16.71 -2.19 -12.56
N SER A 169 -15.96 -1.10 -12.52
CA SER A 169 -16.30 0.07 -11.70
C SER A 169 -17.62 0.68 -12.14
N ASP A 170 -18.41 1.13 -11.17
CA ASP A 170 -19.64 1.89 -11.37
C ASP A 170 -19.57 3.31 -10.76
N ILE A 171 -18.35 3.78 -10.46
CA ILE A 171 -18.09 5.17 -10.11
C ILE A 171 -18.46 6.08 -11.29
N ASN A 172 -19.05 7.24 -10.98
CA ASN A 172 -19.37 8.28 -11.94
C ASN A 172 -18.15 8.61 -12.82
N PRO A 173 -18.26 8.51 -14.16
CA PRO A 173 -17.16 8.82 -15.08
C PRO A 173 -16.62 10.26 -14.99
N GLN A 174 -17.36 11.18 -14.35
CA GLN A 174 -16.94 12.56 -14.10
C GLN A 174 -16.04 12.71 -12.86
N ALA A 175 -15.81 11.65 -12.09
CA ALA A 175 -14.88 11.68 -10.97
C ALA A 175 -13.44 11.93 -11.46
N ILE A 176 -12.70 12.75 -10.72
CA ILE A 176 -11.31 13.04 -11.02
C ILE A 176 -10.46 11.84 -10.59
N VAL A 177 -9.76 11.22 -11.53
CA VAL A 177 -8.95 10.03 -11.26
C VAL A 177 -7.48 10.40 -11.08
N VAL A 178 -6.88 10.00 -9.96
CA VAL A 178 -5.46 10.25 -9.65
C VAL A 178 -4.73 8.99 -9.19
N ASN A 179 -3.39 9.00 -9.28
CA ASN A 179 -2.61 7.76 -9.15
C ASN A 179 -2.21 7.42 -7.70
N THR A 180 -2.01 8.42 -6.83
CA THR A 180 -1.43 8.21 -5.48
C THR A 180 -2.28 8.85 -4.38
N ASN A 181 -2.08 8.40 -3.12
CA ASN A 181 -2.67 9.09 -1.95
C ASN A 181 -2.21 10.55 -1.89
N GLY A 182 -0.94 10.82 -2.19
CA GLY A 182 -0.39 12.18 -2.25
C GLY A 182 -1.14 13.07 -3.22
N MET A 183 -1.49 12.58 -4.42
CA MET A 183 -2.28 13.35 -5.38
C MET A 183 -3.72 13.61 -4.89
N VAL A 184 -4.35 12.63 -4.23
CA VAL A 184 -5.67 12.86 -3.60
C VAL A 184 -5.57 13.96 -2.55
N LYS A 185 -4.58 13.89 -1.65
CA LYS A 185 -4.35 14.90 -0.61
C LYS A 185 -4.13 16.28 -1.19
N SER A 186 -3.28 16.41 -2.21
CA SER A 186 -3.01 17.69 -2.87
C SER A 186 -4.26 18.28 -3.51
N LEU A 187 -5.09 17.46 -4.17
CA LEU A 187 -6.33 17.94 -4.77
C LEU A 187 -7.36 18.35 -3.72
N VAL A 188 -7.57 17.51 -2.70
CA VAL A 188 -8.54 17.75 -1.63
C VAL A 188 -8.16 18.96 -0.77
N SER A 189 -6.87 19.12 -0.44
CA SER A 189 -6.38 20.30 0.29
C SER A 189 -6.51 21.60 -0.52
N GLY A 190 -6.40 21.54 -1.85
CA GLY A 190 -6.57 22.68 -2.75
C GLY A 190 -8.03 23.03 -3.10
N ASN A 191 -8.98 22.13 -2.87
CA ASN A 191 -10.38 22.31 -3.27
C ASN A 191 -11.35 22.09 -2.10
N GLN A 192 -11.96 23.19 -1.61
CA GLN A 192 -12.89 23.17 -0.48
C GLN A 192 -14.11 22.27 -0.65
N HIS A 193 -14.44 21.90 -1.89
CA HIS A 193 -15.62 21.11 -2.22
C HIS A 193 -15.26 19.70 -2.71
N ALA A 194 -13.99 19.32 -2.64
CA ALA A 194 -13.55 17.99 -3.00
C ALA A 194 -13.76 16.97 -1.88
N ILE A 195 -14.08 15.75 -2.28
CA ILE A 195 -14.07 14.54 -1.47
C ILE A 195 -13.19 13.51 -2.14
N GLY A 196 -12.39 12.78 -1.36
CA GLY A 196 -11.62 11.63 -1.82
C GLY A 196 -11.51 10.59 -0.72
N TYR A 197 -10.70 9.57 -0.98
CA TYR A 197 -10.33 8.57 0.03
C TYR A 197 -8.83 8.28 -0.02
N VAL A 198 -8.24 8.03 1.14
CA VAL A 198 -6.80 7.75 1.30
C VAL A 198 -6.56 6.65 2.33
N SER A 199 -5.34 6.12 2.40
CA SER A 199 -4.88 5.33 3.55
C SER A 199 -4.97 6.16 4.84
N LEU A 200 -5.40 5.53 5.94
CA LEU A 200 -5.49 6.14 7.25
C LEU A 200 -4.12 6.69 7.69
N GLY A 201 -3.06 5.90 7.54
CA GLY A 201 -1.68 6.33 7.85
C GLY A 201 -1.15 7.45 6.95
N SER A 202 -1.86 7.83 5.88
CA SER A 202 -1.49 8.99 5.03
C SER A 202 -2.14 10.30 5.45
N ILE A 203 -3.05 10.30 6.43
CA ILE A 203 -3.74 11.51 6.88
C ILE A 203 -2.76 12.41 7.62
N ASP A 204 -2.81 13.70 7.32
CA ASP A 204 -2.01 14.72 8.00
C ASP A 204 -2.83 16.01 8.18
N GLN A 205 -2.17 17.05 8.67
CA GLN A 205 -2.73 18.38 8.80
C GLN A 205 -2.87 19.11 7.45
N SER A 206 -3.05 18.49 6.30
CA SER A 206 -3.42 19.21 5.05
C SER A 206 -4.89 19.03 4.68
N ILE A 207 -5.52 17.98 5.22
CA ILE A 207 -6.86 17.53 4.91
C ILE A 207 -7.62 17.22 6.20
N LYS A 208 -8.93 16.99 6.08
CA LYS A 208 -9.77 16.56 7.20
C LYS A 208 -10.41 15.22 6.87
N ALA A 209 -10.26 14.28 7.79
CA ALA A 209 -10.96 13.00 7.72
C ALA A 209 -12.42 13.16 8.16
N LEU A 210 -13.34 12.48 7.48
CA LEU A 210 -14.74 12.40 7.88
C LEU A 210 -14.96 11.17 8.76
N ASP A 211 -15.84 11.31 9.74
CA ASP A 211 -16.48 10.17 10.37
C ASP A 211 -17.28 9.40 9.31
N PHE A 212 -17.32 8.09 9.48
CA PHE A 212 -18.07 7.19 8.61
C PHE A 212 -19.00 6.35 9.45
N GLU A 213 -20.30 6.39 9.14
CA GLU A 213 -21.33 5.74 9.98
C GLU A 213 -21.25 6.18 11.47
N GLY A 214 -20.85 7.43 11.71
CA GLY A 214 -20.66 7.98 13.06
C GLY A 214 -19.38 7.54 13.77
N VAL A 215 -18.51 6.77 13.11
CA VAL A 215 -17.24 6.28 13.68
C VAL A 215 -16.07 7.06 13.07
N SER A 216 -15.22 7.62 13.91
CA SER A 216 -14.02 8.32 13.47
C SER A 216 -12.97 7.34 12.92
N PRO A 217 -12.24 7.70 11.85
CA PRO A 217 -11.17 6.88 11.29
C PRO A 217 -9.92 7.01 12.17
N THR A 218 -9.84 6.21 13.23
CA THR A 218 -8.69 6.14 14.15
C THR A 218 -8.15 4.71 14.23
N LEU A 219 -6.91 4.56 14.72
CA LEU A 219 -6.33 3.22 14.92
C LEU A 219 -7.05 2.44 16.01
N ASP A 220 -7.45 3.10 17.10
CA ASP A 220 -8.24 2.48 18.16
C ASP A 220 -9.56 1.91 17.62
N ASN A 221 -10.27 2.67 16.77
CA ASN A 221 -11.51 2.20 16.16
C ASN A 221 -11.29 1.13 15.09
N LEU A 222 -10.14 1.16 14.40
CA LEU A 222 -9.75 0.11 13.46
C LEU A 222 -9.41 -1.19 14.18
N GLU A 223 -8.70 -1.12 15.32
CA GLU A 223 -8.33 -2.28 16.14
C GLU A 223 -9.56 -2.89 16.83
N SER A 224 -10.46 -2.06 17.35
CA SER A 224 -11.70 -2.53 17.99
C SER A 224 -12.71 -3.12 16.99
N GLY A 225 -12.54 -2.85 15.69
CA GLY A 225 -13.45 -3.27 14.63
C GLY A 225 -14.67 -2.35 14.45
N GLU A 226 -14.74 -1.23 15.18
CA GLU A 226 -15.78 -0.22 14.99
C GLU A 226 -15.64 0.49 13.64
N TYR A 227 -14.41 0.80 13.21
CA TYR A 227 -14.13 1.36 11.89
C TYR A 227 -13.98 0.26 10.84
N LYS A 228 -15.00 0.08 10.01
CA LYS A 228 -15.13 -1.10 9.13
C LYS A 228 -14.47 -0.97 7.76
N ILE A 229 -14.12 0.25 7.33
CA ILE A 229 -13.47 0.42 6.02
C ILE A 229 -11.97 0.13 6.16
N SER A 230 -11.61 -1.15 6.09
CA SER A 230 -10.23 -1.61 6.22
C SER A 230 -9.79 -2.45 5.02
N ARG A 231 -8.47 -2.64 4.90
CA ARG A 231 -7.87 -3.54 3.91
C ARG A 231 -6.58 -4.16 4.43
N PRO A 232 -6.18 -5.34 3.92
CA PRO A 232 -4.89 -5.92 4.24
C PRO A 232 -3.78 -5.21 3.47
N PHE A 233 -2.60 -5.11 4.10
CA PHE A 233 -1.34 -4.94 3.39
C PHE A 233 -0.60 -6.28 3.36
N LEU A 234 -0.32 -6.72 2.14
CA LEU A 234 0.25 -8.01 1.83
C LEU A 234 1.66 -7.84 1.27
N MET A 235 2.60 -8.65 1.74
CA MET A 235 3.87 -8.90 1.07
C MET A 235 3.71 -10.15 0.21
N LEU A 236 4.01 -10.04 -1.07
CA LEU A 236 3.79 -11.05 -2.11
C LEU A 236 5.12 -11.68 -2.53
N TYR A 237 5.12 -12.99 -2.72
CA TYR A 237 6.32 -13.74 -3.10
C TYR A 237 5.97 -15.07 -3.77
N LYS A 238 7.00 -15.76 -4.30
CA LYS A 238 6.92 -17.17 -4.68
C LYS A 238 7.83 -17.98 -3.75
N ASP A 239 7.42 -19.18 -3.36
CA ASP A 239 8.25 -20.06 -2.50
C ASP A 239 9.66 -20.26 -3.07
N LYS A 240 9.77 -20.44 -4.39
CA LYS A 240 11.05 -20.62 -5.07
C LYS A 240 11.96 -19.41 -4.92
N THR A 241 11.40 -18.20 -4.89
CA THR A 241 12.15 -16.97 -4.66
C THR A 241 12.70 -16.95 -3.24
N LEU A 242 11.87 -17.23 -2.21
CA LEU A 242 12.34 -17.22 -0.82
C LEU A 242 13.37 -18.32 -0.53
N LYS A 243 13.31 -19.45 -1.25
CA LYS A 243 14.32 -20.53 -1.15
C LYS A 243 15.66 -20.15 -1.80
N ALA A 244 15.63 -19.39 -2.89
CA ALA A 244 16.82 -19.02 -3.65
C ALA A 244 17.48 -17.71 -3.18
N ASP A 245 16.70 -16.79 -2.63
CA ASP A 245 17.12 -15.44 -2.27
C ASP A 245 16.98 -15.20 -0.76
N LYS A 246 18.11 -15.26 -0.05
CA LYS A 246 18.17 -15.10 1.40
C LYS A 246 17.74 -13.70 1.83
N THR A 247 18.04 -12.67 1.04
CA THR A 247 17.67 -11.29 1.37
C THR A 247 16.16 -11.12 1.28
N ALA A 248 15.52 -11.68 0.25
CA ALA A 248 14.07 -11.72 0.14
C ALA A 248 13.42 -12.43 1.33
N LYS A 249 13.92 -13.62 1.70
CA LYS A 249 13.40 -14.37 2.85
C LYS A 249 13.55 -13.61 4.16
N ASN A 250 14.76 -13.12 4.44
CA ASN A 250 15.03 -12.41 5.69
C ASN A 250 14.21 -11.12 5.80
N PHE A 251 13.96 -10.42 4.70
CA PHE A 251 13.12 -9.23 4.72
C PHE A 251 11.65 -9.56 4.98
N VAL A 252 11.11 -10.63 4.37
CA VAL A 252 9.75 -11.09 4.68
C VAL A 252 9.62 -11.50 6.14
N ASP A 253 10.59 -12.24 6.68
CA ASP A 253 10.64 -12.63 8.09
C ASP A 253 10.75 -11.41 9.02
N TYR A 254 11.55 -10.42 8.64
CA TYR A 254 11.73 -9.18 9.39
C TYR A 254 10.45 -8.35 9.48
N ILE A 255 9.72 -8.21 8.37
CA ILE A 255 8.47 -7.45 8.32
C ILE A 255 7.45 -7.98 9.33
N VAL A 256 7.37 -9.30 9.51
CA VAL A 256 6.44 -9.95 10.46
C VAL A 256 7.07 -10.21 11.83
N SER A 257 8.31 -9.81 12.05
CA SER A 257 8.98 -9.93 13.35
C SER A 257 8.45 -8.90 14.36
N PRO A 258 8.65 -9.12 15.68
CA PRO A 258 8.25 -8.14 16.69
C PRO A 258 8.77 -6.71 16.43
N GLN A 259 10.00 -6.58 15.92
CA GLN A 259 10.58 -5.29 15.58
C GLN A 259 9.88 -4.64 14.37
N GLY A 260 9.64 -5.42 13.31
CA GLY A 260 8.91 -4.93 12.13
C GLY A 260 7.48 -4.51 12.47
N GLN A 261 6.79 -5.31 13.30
CA GLN A 261 5.45 -5.01 13.77
C GLN A 261 5.40 -3.76 14.67
N SER A 262 6.38 -3.56 15.55
CA SER A 262 6.50 -2.31 16.34
C SER A 262 6.59 -1.07 15.46
N ILE A 263 7.41 -1.12 14.40
CA ILE A 263 7.54 -0.01 13.44
C ILE A 263 6.21 0.24 12.72
N ILE A 264 5.48 -0.82 12.36
CA ILE A 264 4.17 -0.71 11.71
C ILE A 264 3.17 0.03 12.60
N ASP A 265 3.09 -0.33 13.88
CA ASP A 265 2.22 0.35 14.85
C ASP A 265 2.65 1.82 15.06
N GLU A 266 3.96 2.08 15.21
CA GLU A 266 4.51 3.44 15.38
C GLU A 266 4.24 4.35 14.17
N GLN A 267 4.17 3.79 12.96
CA GLN A 267 3.84 4.51 11.73
C GLN A 267 2.33 4.66 11.49
N GLY A 268 1.51 4.24 12.44
CA GLY A 268 0.08 4.45 12.43
C GLY A 268 -0.68 3.51 11.50
N TYR A 269 -0.24 2.25 11.44
CA TYR A 269 -0.95 1.14 10.81
C TYR A 269 -1.26 0.08 11.86
N LEU A 270 -2.27 -0.76 11.64
CA LEU A 270 -2.57 -1.84 12.57
C LEU A 270 -1.66 -3.04 12.25
N ALA A 271 -0.69 -3.34 13.09
CA ALA A 271 0.16 -4.53 12.94
C ALA A 271 -0.68 -5.81 12.82
N SER A 272 -0.19 -6.75 12.00
CA SER A 272 -0.76 -8.10 11.91
C SER A 272 -0.46 -8.83 13.22
N LYS A 273 -1.50 -9.12 14.02
CA LYS A 273 -1.34 -10.00 15.18
C LYS A 273 -0.87 -11.35 14.63
N ILE A 274 0.38 -11.73 14.97
CA ILE A 274 0.96 -13.02 14.58
C ILE A 274 0.00 -14.11 15.06
N GLN A 275 -0.67 -14.79 14.12
CA GLN A 275 -1.47 -15.99 14.39
C GLN A 275 -0.57 -17.20 14.61
#